data_AF-A0A838RHI1-F1
#
_entry.id   AF-A0A838RHI1-F1
#
_cell.length_a   1.000
_cell.length_b   1.000
_cell.length_c   1.000
_cell.angle_alpha   90.00
_cell.angle_beta   90.00
_cell.angle_gamma   90.00
#
_symmetry.space_group_name_H-M   'P 1'
#
loop_
_entity.id
_entity.type
_entity.pdbx_description
1 polymer ?
#
loop_
_entity_poly.entity_id
_entity_poly.type
_entity_poly.pdbx_seq_one_letter_code
_entity_poly.pdbx_strand_id
1 'polypeptide(L)'
;MTRVRVMTYNILHGGRGREAVLSEVIQHAQPDILLLQEVAGPDLVALLARSLGLSHFFLAASNRPRHNLALLSHYPIRYSNSFRPRPVWR
;
A
#
# COMPACT_ATOMS: atom_id res chain seq x y z
N MET A 1 23.73 -6.91 11.29
CA MET A 1 22.53 -6.07 11.40
C MET A 1 21.58 -6.46 10.28
N THR A 2 20.32 -6.75 10.58
CA THR A 2 19.28 -6.97 9.57
C THR A 2 18.94 -5.63 8.91
N ARG A 3 19.08 -5.55 7.58
CA ARG A 3 18.75 -4.36 6.79
C ARG A 3 17.25 -4.32 6.56
N VAL A 4 16.62 -3.16 6.79
CA VAL A 4 15.22 -2.92 6.44
C VAL A 4 15.18 -2.18 5.11
N ARG A 5 14.36 -2.67 4.17
CA ARG A 5 14.12 -2.03 2.88
C ARG A 5 12.72 -1.42 2.84
N VAL A 6 12.67 -0.12 2.57
CA VAL A 6 11.43 0.64 2.45
C VAL A 6 11.26 1.08 1.00
N MET A 7 10.10 0.81 0.42
CA MET A 7 9.71 1.27 -0.91
C MET A 7 8.53 2.23 -0.81
N THR A 8 8.62 3.36 -1.51
CA THR A 8 7.48 4.26 -1.76
C THR A 8 7.19 4.26 -3.25
N TYR A 9 5.92 4.14 -3.64
CA TYR A 9 5.56 4.09 -5.05
C TYR A 9 4.18 4.70 -5.32
N ASN A 10 4.16 5.77 -6.10
CA ASN A 10 2.93 6.28 -6.67
C ASN A 10 2.58 5.43 -7.90
N ILE A 11 1.48 4.69 -7.83
CA ILE A 11 1.10 3.72 -8.86
C ILE A 11 0.26 4.34 -9.98
N LEU A 12 -0.02 5.65 -9.94
CA LEU A 12 -0.80 6.43 -10.90
C LEU A 12 -2.23 5.87 -11.11
N HIS A 13 -3.25 6.61 -10.68
CA HIS A 13 -4.67 6.25 -10.88
C HIS A 13 -5.03 4.82 -10.44
N GLY A 14 -4.49 4.38 -9.30
CA GLY A 14 -4.80 3.07 -8.72
C GLY A 14 -4.17 1.89 -9.43
N GLY A 15 -3.26 2.10 -10.39
CA GLY A 15 -2.56 0.99 -11.04
C GLY A 15 -3.45 0.12 -11.92
N ARG A 16 -4.65 0.59 -12.28
CA ARG A 16 -5.65 -0.21 -13.01
C ARG A 16 -5.10 -0.71 -14.35
N GLY A 17 -5.26 -2.00 -14.62
CA GLY A 17 -4.75 -2.66 -15.83
C GLY A 17 -3.23 -2.88 -15.83
N ARG A 18 -2.54 -2.54 -14.74
CA ARG A 18 -1.09 -2.72 -14.55
C ARG A 18 -0.77 -3.53 -13.30
N GLU A 19 -1.75 -4.21 -12.72
CA GLU A 19 -1.63 -4.91 -11.43
C GLU A 19 -0.51 -5.95 -11.46
N ALA A 20 -0.39 -6.71 -12.56
CA ALA A 20 0.67 -7.71 -12.74
C ALA A 20 2.07 -7.05 -12.83
N VAL A 21 2.21 -5.99 -13.63
CA VAL A 21 3.48 -5.27 -13.81
C VAL A 21 3.90 -4.58 -12.51
N LEU A 22 2.96 -3.97 -11.80
CA LEU A 22 3.21 -3.37 -10.49
C LEU A 22 3.68 -4.43 -9.48
N SER A 23 3.03 -5.60 -9.47
CA SER A 23 3.42 -6.71 -8.60
C SER A 23 4.84 -7.17 -8.91
N GLU A 24 5.20 -7.31 -10.18
CA GLU A 24 6.56 -7.71 -10.60
C GLU A 24 7.63 -6.70 -10.14
N VAL A 25 7.40 -5.41 -10.37
CA VAL A 25 8.32 -4.34 -9.94
C VAL A 25 8.51 -4.36 -8.43
N ILE A 26 7.41 -4.49 -7.67
CA ILE A 26 7.46 -4.51 -6.20
C ILE A 26 8.13 -5.80 -5.69
N GLN A 27 7.85 -6.95 -6.30
CA GLN A 27 8.50 -8.22 -5.96
C GLN A 27 10.01 -8.16 -6.16
N HIS A 28 10.46 -7.59 -7.29
CA HIS A 28 11.88 -7.44 -7.58
C HIS A 28 12.58 -6.53 -6.56
N ALA A 29 11.90 -5.48 -6.10
CA ALA A 29 12.43 -4.59 -5.07
C ALA A 29 12.54 -5.27 -3.69
N GLN A 30 11.78 -6.34 -3.42
CA GLN A 30 11.73 -7.06 -2.15
C GLN A 30 11.63 -6.13 -0.92
N PRO A 31 10.60 -5.27 -0.81
CA PRO A 31 10.47 -4.36 0.33
C PRO A 31 9.99 -5.10 1.58
N ASP A 32 10.53 -4.73 2.75
CA ASP A 32 9.97 -5.12 4.05
C ASP A 32 8.77 -4.25 4.42
N ILE A 33 8.79 -3.00 3.94
CA ILE A 33 7.74 -1.99 4.12
C ILE A 33 7.47 -1.32 2.77
N LEU A 34 6.21 -1.33 2.34
CA LEU A 34 5.74 -0.75 1.09
C LEU A 34 4.71 0.34 1.38
N LEU A 35 4.91 1.52 0.77
CA LEU A 35 4.03 2.66 0.89
C LEU A 35 3.53 3.06 -0.50
N LEU A 36 2.23 2.93 -0.75
CA LEU A 36 1.62 3.20 -2.04
C LEU A 36 0.82 4.50 -2.01
N GLN A 37 0.96 5.30 -3.06
CA GLN A 37 0.12 6.47 -3.31
C GLN A 37 -0.83 6.23 -4.48
N GLU A 38 -1.95 6.96 -4.49
CA GLU A 38 -3.01 6.88 -5.50
C GLU A 38 -3.73 5.52 -5.55
N VAL A 39 -3.86 4.85 -4.41
CA VAL A 39 -4.55 3.56 -4.34
C VAL A 39 -6.05 3.74 -4.55
N ALA A 40 -6.61 3.03 -5.54
CA ALA A 40 -8.02 3.15 -5.90
C ALA A 40 -8.97 2.55 -4.84
N GLY A 41 -8.56 1.47 -4.19
CA GLY A 41 -9.41 0.74 -3.25
C GLY A 41 -8.66 -0.39 -2.55
N PRO A 42 -9.33 -1.09 -1.63
CA PRO A 42 -8.72 -2.14 -0.81
C PRO A 42 -8.34 -3.39 -1.62
N ASP A 43 -8.98 -3.66 -2.75
CA ASP A 43 -8.78 -4.90 -3.52
C ASP A 43 -7.34 -5.08 -4.00
N LEU A 44 -6.72 -4.01 -4.53
CA LEU A 44 -5.32 -4.03 -4.95
C LEU A 44 -4.39 -4.23 -3.74
N VAL A 45 -4.70 -3.61 -2.60
CA VAL A 45 -3.89 -3.75 -1.38
C VAL A 45 -3.93 -5.19 -0.88
N ALA A 46 -5.12 -5.80 -0.84
CA ALA A 46 -5.28 -7.19 -0.45
C ALA A 46 -4.56 -8.16 -1.41
N LEU A 47 -4.66 -7.91 -2.71
CA LEU A 47 -3.94 -8.66 -3.74
C LEU A 47 -2.43 -8.59 -3.52
N LEU A 48 -1.88 -7.37 -3.39
CA LEU A 48 -0.46 -7.14 -3.17
C LEU A 48 0.01 -7.75 -1.85
N ALA A 49 -0.70 -7.52 -0.75
CA ALA A 49 -0.40 -8.09 0.56
C ALA A 49 -0.28 -9.62 0.51
N ARG A 50 -1.25 -10.29 -0.14
CA ARG A 50 -1.24 -11.74 -0.32
C ARG A 50 -0.08 -12.20 -1.20
N SER A 51 0.17 -11.53 -2.33
CA SER A 51 1.21 -11.93 -3.28
C SER A 51 2.64 -11.71 -2.77
N LEU A 52 2.83 -10.71 -1.90
CA LEU A 52 4.13 -10.29 -1.37
C LEU A 52 4.42 -10.81 0.04
N GLY A 53 3.46 -11.47 0.69
CA GLY A 53 3.59 -11.90 2.09
C GLY A 53 3.64 -10.74 3.09
N LEU A 54 3.16 -9.56 2.71
CA LEU A 54 3.11 -8.37 3.58
C LEU A 54 1.82 -8.41 4.41
N SER A 55 1.83 -9.23 5.45
CA SER A 55 0.65 -9.62 6.24
C SER A 55 0.01 -8.49 7.05
N HIS A 56 0.67 -7.35 7.22
CA HIS A 56 0.14 -6.20 7.93
C HIS A 56 -0.08 -5.05 6.96
N PHE A 57 -1.30 -4.53 6.88
CA PHE A 57 -1.58 -3.38 6.02
C PHE A 57 -2.54 -2.38 6.66
N PHE A 58 -2.45 -1.13 6.20
CA PHE A 58 -3.30 -0.01 6.60
C PHE A 58 -3.66 0.82 5.37
N LEU A 59 -4.92 1.20 5.24
CA LEU A 59 -5.43 2.04 4.16
C LEU A 59 -5.89 3.38 4.76
N ALA A 60 -5.25 4.48 4.35
CA ALA A 60 -5.66 5.82 4.70
C ALA A 60 -6.42 6.49 3.55
N ALA A 61 -7.67 6.86 3.81
CA ALA A 61 -8.50 7.58 2.86
C ALA A 61 -7.94 8.98 2.54
N SER A 62 -8.06 9.42 1.29
CA SER A 62 -7.69 10.78 0.86
C SER A 62 -8.91 11.64 0.47
N ASN A 63 -8.66 12.89 0.07
CA ASN A 63 -9.69 13.86 -0.35
C ASN A 63 -10.25 13.61 -1.75
N ARG A 64 -9.61 12.75 -2.55
CA ARG A 64 -10.08 12.36 -3.87
C ARG A 64 -10.49 10.89 -3.82
N PRO A 65 -11.76 10.56 -4.09
CA PRO A 65 -12.18 9.17 -4.19
C PRO A 65 -11.21 8.43 -5.11
N ARG A 66 -10.68 7.29 -4.65
CA ARG A 66 -9.73 6.43 -5.40
C ARG A 66 -8.28 6.93 -5.48
N HIS A 67 -7.86 7.89 -4.66
CA HIS A 67 -6.44 8.26 -4.54
C HIS A 67 -5.94 8.11 -3.09
N ASN A 68 -6.18 6.95 -2.50
CA ASN A 68 -5.84 6.66 -1.10
C ASN A 68 -4.33 6.40 -0.93
N LEU A 69 -3.89 6.35 0.32
CA LEU A 69 -2.57 5.85 0.70
C LEU A 69 -2.70 4.44 1.28
N ALA A 70 -1.78 3.55 0.96
CA ALA A 70 -1.67 2.26 1.62
C ALA A 70 -0.27 2.04 2.19
N LEU A 71 -0.20 1.43 3.36
CA LEU A 71 1.00 0.91 3.98
C LEU A 71 0.87 -0.61 4.06
N LEU A 72 1.87 -1.35 3.59
CA LEU A 72 1.98 -2.80 3.72
C LEU A 72 3.33 -3.13 4.36
N SER A 73 3.37 -4.15 5.22
CA SER A 73 4.53 -4.41 6.08
C SER A 73 4.62 -5.89 6.48
N HIS A 74 5.85 -6.42 6.55
CA HIS A 74 6.13 -7.69 7.24
C HIS A 74 6.02 -7.57 8.77
N TYR A 75 6.16 -6.35 9.31
CA TYR A 75 6.10 -6.08 10.74
C TYR A 75 4.70 -5.60 11.17
N PRO A 76 4.26 -5.93 12.40
CA PRO A 76 2.98 -5.45 12.94
C PRO A 76 2.87 -3.93 12.99
N ILE A 77 1.80 -3.37 12.42
CA ILE A 77 1.45 -1.96 12.55
C ILE A 77 0.74 -1.78 13.91
N ARG A 78 1.47 -1.32 14.93
CA ARG A 78 0.93 -1.12 16.29
C ARG A 78 0.06 0.13 16.42
N TYR A 79 0.39 1.16 15.66
CA TYR A 79 -0.31 2.44 15.66
C TYR A 79 -0.21 3.09 14.29
N SER A 80 -1.30 3.69 13.85
CA SER A 80 -1.37 4.50 12.64
C SER A 80 -2.31 5.66 12.89
N ASN A 81 -1.89 6.86 12.48
CA ASN A 81 -2.73 8.06 12.55
C ASN A 81 -2.64 8.84 11.24
N SER A 82 -3.80 9.22 10.71
CA SER A 82 -3.84 10.22 9.64
C SER A 82 -4.02 11.57 10.30
N PHE A 83 -3.05 12.48 10.13
CA PHE A 83 -3.14 13.85 10.66
C PHE A 83 -4.16 14.73 9.90
N ARG A 84 -4.71 14.22 8.80
CA ARG A 84 -5.85 14.81 8.09
C ARG A 84 -6.90 13.73 7.83
N PRO A 85 -7.50 13.15 8.88
CA PRO A 85 -8.47 12.08 8.73
C PRO A 85 -9.75 12.67 8.14
N ARG A 86 -10.37 11.96 7.18
CA ARG A 86 -11.72 12.25 6.70
C ARG A 86 -12.63 11.07 7.08
N PRO A 87 -13.94 11.31 7.29
CA PRO A 87 -14.86 10.22 7.59
C PRO A 87 -14.76 9.18 6.48
N VAL A 88 -14.44 7.95 6.86
CA VAL A 88 -14.60 6.79 5.99
C VAL A 88 -16.10 6.69 5.77
N TRP A 89 -16.57 6.99 4.55
CA TRP A 89 -17.95 6.67 4.20
C TRP A 89 -18.08 5.15 4.34
N ARG A 90 -18.83 4.74 5.37
CA ARG A 90 -19.22 3.35 5.59
C ARG A 90 -20.16 2.89 4.50
#